data_AF-A0A3C1FCK6-F1
#
_entry.id   AF-A0A3C1FCK6-F1
#
_cell.length_a   1.000
_cell.length_b   1.000
_cell.length_c   1.000
_cell.angle_alpha   90.00
_cell.angle_beta   90.00
_cell.angle_gamma   90.00
#
_symmetry.space_group_name_H-M   'P 1'
#
loop_
_entity.id
_entity.type
_entity.pdbx_description
1 polymer ?
#
loop_
_entity_poly.entity_id
_entity_poly.type
_entity_poly.pdbx_seq_one_letter_code
_entity_poly.pdbx_strand_id
1 'polypeptide(L)'
;MTVSMRVMSAGDGYKYLLKTVAAADGNRPLSTPLTRYYMEEGTPPGRWLGAGVAALGKGEIQVGDRVSEHQLQLLMGTGCDPITGDKLGLGFAAYKNQEQRIEARIADLEPTMTPGAKGEAVAQIVAEETARSTRRAVAGFDFTFSIPKSASVLWAVADAGVQALIAEAHHRAVAEVVAFMEREVAATRTGATAGDGAVAQVDVTGLIATAFDHFDSRAGDPHLHTHVVISNKAKTVLDGKWRSLDGRPMHAAVVALSELHEAVFADHMTRTFGVSWEAREMGRDRNPAWAITGVPEELVAEFSTRARHIDAEKNRLIDEYVAQHGRQPSNATILKLRAQATLATRPEKQVRSLADLTAEWRTRASKTLGQDATSWARAMTDNDKPLLLRADDVPLDAIGELGHSVVEVVGEKRSTWRRWNLMAEASRQTMGWRFATMQDREAIVAMVADAAELVSLRLTPPELAASPIVFRRPDGTSVFRPKSSTVFTSESQLAAEDRLLERAANL
;
A
#
# COMPACT_ATOMS: atom_id res chain seq x y z
N MET A 1 8.75 -4.64 0.90
CA MET A 1 7.44 -4.05 0.51
C MET A 1 6.40 -5.15 0.53
N THR A 2 5.80 -5.31 1.69
CA THR A 2 4.69 -6.19 2.04
C THR A 2 3.33 -5.51 1.81
N VAL A 3 3.29 -4.18 1.80
CA VAL A 3 2.09 -3.40 1.44
C VAL A 3 2.29 -2.69 0.12
N SER A 4 1.33 -2.84 -0.80
CA SER A 4 1.31 -2.09 -2.07
C SER A 4 -0.03 -1.37 -2.23
N MET A 5 -0.02 -0.22 -2.91
CA MET A 5 -1.23 0.58 -3.13
C MET A 5 -1.53 0.75 -4.61
N ARG A 6 -2.80 0.59 -5.00
CA ARG A 6 -3.32 0.93 -6.32
C ARG A 6 -4.50 1.88 -6.20
N VAL A 7 -4.52 2.90 -7.07
CA VAL A 7 -5.65 3.83 -7.17
C VAL A 7 -6.74 3.18 -8.02
N MET A 8 -7.97 3.19 -7.51
CA MET A 8 -9.13 2.66 -8.23
C MET A 8 -9.91 3.80 -8.88
N SER A 9 -10.17 3.69 -10.18
CA SER A 9 -10.98 4.68 -10.90
C SER A 9 -12.48 4.43 -10.74
N ALA A 10 -13.29 5.49 -10.64
CA ALA A 10 -14.73 5.41 -10.79
C ALA A 10 -15.10 4.89 -12.19
N GLY A 11 -16.21 4.14 -12.28
CA GLY A 11 -16.58 3.40 -13.49
C GLY A 11 -15.90 2.02 -13.52
N ASP A 12 -14.87 1.82 -14.33
CA ASP A 12 -14.30 0.47 -14.52
C ASP A 12 -13.52 -0.08 -13.32
N GLY A 13 -13.13 0.75 -12.34
CA GLY A 13 -12.38 0.28 -11.17
C GLY A 13 -13.21 -0.56 -10.20
N TYR A 14 -14.51 -0.31 -10.06
CA TYR A 14 -15.37 -1.22 -9.29
C TYR A 14 -15.57 -2.56 -10.04
N LYS A 15 -15.60 -2.53 -11.37
CA LYS A 15 -15.64 -3.78 -12.16
C LYS A 15 -14.36 -4.59 -11.97
N TYR A 16 -13.20 -3.94 -11.90
CA TYR A 16 -11.95 -4.60 -11.52
C TYR A 16 -12.07 -5.24 -10.14
N LEU A 17 -12.57 -4.51 -9.14
CA LEU A 17 -12.79 -5.05 -7.79
C LEU A 17 -13.64 -6.32 -7.84
N LEU A 18 -14.80 -6.28 -8.49
CA LEU A 18 -15.74 -7.40 -8.53
C LEU A 18 -15.22 -8.59 -9.35
N LYS A 19 -14.53 -8.32 -10.47
CA LYS A 19 -14.02 -9.37 -11.35
C LYS A 19 -12.78 -10.07 -10.79
N THR A 20 -11.92 -9.31 -10.11
CA THR A 20 -10.61 -9.78 -9.66
C THR A 20 -10.60 -9.92 -8.14
N VAL A 21 -10.47 -8.83 -7.39
CA VAL A 21 -10.30 -8.85 -5.92
C VAL A 21 -11.41 -9.62 -5.19
N ALA A 22 -12.69 -9.33 -5.45
CA ALA A 22 -13.78 -10.02 -4.77
C ALA A 22 -13.90 -11.51 -5.18
N ALA A 23 -13.26 -11.90 -6.30
CA ALA A 23 -13.27 -13.24 -6.87
C ALA A 23 -11.88 -13.90 -6.78
N ALA A 24 -11.14 -13.66 -5.70
CA ALA A 24 -9.78 -14.16 -5.47
C ALA A 24 -8.87 -14.02 -6.68
N ASP A 25 -8.83 -12.85 -7.29
CA ASP A 25 -8.04 -12.56 -8.48
C ASP A 25 -8.45 -13.37 -9.74
N GLY A 26 -9.57 -14.10 -9.74
CA GLY A 26 -10.07 -14.84 -10.90
C GLY A 26 -10.46 -13.95 -12.09
N ASN A 27 -10.77 -14.53 -13.25
CA ASN A 27 -11.41 -13.82 -14.36
C ASN A 27 -12.85 -14.30 -14.49
N ARG A 28 -13.77 -13.67 -13.76
CA ARG A 28 -15.18 -14.04 -13.77
C ARG A 28 -16.02 -13.07 -14.62
N PRO A 29 -16.96 -13.55 -15.43
CA PRO A 29 -18.02 -12.70 -15.98
C PRO A 29 -18.80 -11.99 -14.86
N LEU A 30 -19.19 -10.73 -15.06
CA LEU A 30 -20.03 -9.98 -14.09
C LEU A 30 -21.48 -10.51 -14.03
N SER A 31 -21.89 -11.37 -14.96
CA SER A 31 -23.22 -11.98 -14.99
C SER A 31 -23.39 -13.13 -13.99
N THR A 32 -22.28 -13.71 -13.51
CA THR A 32 -22.31 -14.74 -12.47
C THR A 32 -22.41 -14.06 -11.10
N PRO A 33 -23.30 -14.46 -10.16
CA PRO A 33 -23.34 -13.85 -8.81
C PRO A 33 -22.15 -14.24 -7.92
N LEU A 34 -21.64 -13.32 -7.08
CA LEU A 34 -20.50 -13.62 -6.17
C LEU A 34 -20.83 -14.69 -5.12
N THR A 35 -22.11 -14.81 -4.75
CA THR A 35 -22.59 -15.82 -3.80
C THR A 35 -22.27 -17.24 -4.24
N ARG A 36 -22.39 -17.54 -5.54
CA ARG A 36 -22.05 -18.87 -6.10
C ARG A 36 -20.55 -19.16 -6.03
N TYR A 37 -19.72 -18.15 -6.34
CA TYR A 37 -18.26 -18.24 -6.26
C TYR A 37 -17.76 -18.61 -4.85
N TYR A 38 -18.30 -17.96 -3.81
CA TYR A 38 -17.93 -18.25 -2.42
C TYR A 38 -18.40 -19.63 -1.93
N MET A 39 -19.48 -20.17 -2.49
CA MET A 39 -20.01 -21.48 -2.12
C MET A 39 -19.33 -22.63 -2.87
N GLU A 40 -18.89 -22.42 -4.11
CA GLU A 40 -18.27 -23.44 -4.96
C GLU A 40 -16.73 -23.49 -4.80
N GLU A 41 -16.06 -22.37 -4.48
CA GLU A 41 -14.59 -22.27 -4.57
C GLU A 41 -13.85 -21.92 -3.25
N GLY A 42 -14.53 -21.98 -2.10
CA GLY A 42 -13.87 -21.96 -0.78
C GLY A 42 -13.15 -20.67 -0.38
N THR A 43 -13.31 -19.58 -1.13
CA THR A 43 -12.76 -18.27 -0.74
C THR A 43 -13.71 -17.60 0.27
N PRO A 44 -13.21 -17.02 1.38
CA PRO A 44 -14.07 -16.30 2.31
C PRO A 44 -14.67 -15.04 1.67
N PRO A 45 -15.90 -14.65 2.02
CA PRO A 45 -16.48 -13.42 1.52
C PRO A 45 -15.76 -12.20 2.10
N GLY A 46 -15.80 -11.08 1.37
CA GLY A 46 -15.24 -9.82 1.86
C GLY A 46 -15.91 -9.34 3.14
N ARG A 47 -15.14 -8.67 4.01
CA ARG A 47 -15.61 -8.11 5.29
C ARG A 47 -15.42 -6.60 5.38
N TRP A 48 -16.30 -5.91 6.10
CA TRP A 48 -16.16 -4.49 6.39
C TRP A 48 -15.04 -4.21 7.41
N LEU A 49 -14.30 -3.13 7.21
CA LEU A 49 -13.18 -2.71 8.06
C LEU A 49 -13.09 -1.18 8.17
N GLY A 50 -12.63 -0.68 9.32
CA GLY A 50 -12.45 0.74 9.61
C GLY A 50 -13.62 1.36 10.39
N ALA A 51 -13.31 2.32 11.26
CA ALA A 51 -14.26 3.01 12.12
C ALA A 51 -15.29 3.84 11.33
N GLY A 52 -14.96 4.23 10.09
CA GLY A 52 -15.86 4.98 9.21
C GLY A 52 -17.08 4.18 8.76
N VAL A 53 -17.03 2.84 8.86
CA VAL A 53 -18.13 1.94 8.49
C VAL A 53 -19.41 2.26 9.27
N ALA A 54 -19.28 2.60 10.56
CA ALA A 54 -20.42 2.91 11.42
C ALA A 54 -21.24 4.13 10.95
N ALA A 55 -20.71 4.95 10.04
CA ALA A 55 -21.43 6.08 9.45
C ALA A 55 -22.37 5.69 8.29
N LEU A 56 -22.30 4.45 7.80
CA LEU A 56 -23.08 3.94 6.67
C LEU A 56 -24.39 3.32 7.13
N GLY A 57 -25.44 3.44 6.31
CA GLY A 57 -26.72 2.79 6.55
C GLY A 57 -27.32 3.12 7.91
N LYS A 58 -27.07 4.33 8.44
CA LYS A 58 -27.48 4.75 9.80
C LYS A 58 -26.94 3.84 10.91
N GLY A 59 -25.79 3.19 10.70
CA GLY A 59 -25.15 2.28 11.65
C GLY A 59 -25.56 0.82 11.50
N GLU A 60 -26.30 0.46 10.45
CA GLU A 60 -26.69 -0.93 10.19
C GLU A 60 -25.51 -1.84 9.78
N ILE A 61 -24.43 -1.26 9.26
CA ILE A 61 -23.21 -2.01 8.93
C ILE A 61 -22.19 -1.87 10.06
N GLN A 62 -21.67 -3.01 10.51
CA GLN A 62 -20.63 -3.12 11.53
C GLN A 62 -19.32 -3.64 10.93
N VAL A 63 -18.21 -3.35 11.60
CA VAL A 63 -16.90 -3.94 11.26
C VAL A 63 -16.98 -5.46 11.41
N GLY A 64 -16.46 -6.18 10.42
CA GLY A 64 -16.54 -7.65 10.35
C GLY A 64 -17.76 -8.18 9.59
N ASP A 65 -18.79 -7.36 9.34
CA ASP A 65 -19.94 -7.78 8.55
C ASP A 65 -19.54 -8.18 7.13
N ARG A 66 -20.30 -9.12 6.56
CA ARG A 66 -20.11 -9.56 5.18
C ARG A 66 -20.48 -8.45 4.20
N VAL A 67 -19.61 -8.22 3.23
CA VAL A 67 -19.81 -7.27 2.14
C VAL A 67 -20.58 -7.94 0.99
N SER A 68 -21.62 -7.27 0.48
CA SER A 68 -22.34 -7.73 -0.71
C SER A 68 -21.89 -7.02 -1.99
N GLU A 69 -22.11 -7.66 -3.14
CA GLU A 69 -21.81 -7.08 -4.46
C GLU A 69 -22.56 -5.77 -4.70
N HIS A 70 -23.82 -5.72 -4.28
CA HIS A 70 -24.66 -4.53 -4.40
C HIS A 70 -24.15 -3.37 -3.54
N GLN A 71 -23.73 -3.65 -2.31
CA GLN A 71 -23.13 -2.65 -1.42
C GLN A 71 -21.85 -2.06 -2.02
N LEU A 72 -20.98 -2.90 -2.60
CA LEU A 72 -19.77 -2.45 -3.29
C LEU A 72 -20.09 -1.59 -4.51
N GLN A 73 -21.10 -1.98 -5.29
CA GLN A 73 -21.53 -1.21 -6.45
C GLN A 73 -22.00 0.19 -6.07
N LEU A 74 -22.80 0.31 -5.00
CA LEU A 74 -23.26 1.60 -4.50
C LEU A 74 -22.10 2.45 -3.98
N LEU A 75 -21.27 1.89 -3.09
CA LEU A 75 -20.21 2.66 -2.45
C LEU A 75 -19.07 3.00 -3.41
N MET A 76 -18.50 2.00 -4.08
CA MET A 76 -17.29 2.14 -4.92
C MET A 76 -17.64 2.51 -6.36
N GLY A 77 -18.81 2.11 -6.85
CA GLY A 77 -19.25 2.40 -8.22
C GLY A 77 -19.86 3.79 -8.36
N THR A 78 -20.84 4.13 -7.50
CA THR A 78 -21.60 5.38 -7.62
C THR A 78 -21.33 6.40 -6.52
N GLY A 79 -20.66 6.01 -5.44
CA GLY A 79 -20.38 6.90 -4.31
C GLY A 79 -21.61 7.14 -3.43
N CYS A 80 -22.49 6.16 -3.34
CA CYS A 80 -23.70 6.16 -2.53
C CYS A 80 -23.54 5.31 -1.28
N ASP A 81 -24.40 5.58 -0.30
CA ASP A 81 -24.55 4.77 0.90
C ASP A 81 -25.00 3.35 0.51
N PRO A 82 -24.33 2.30 1.04
CA PRO A 82 -24.55 0.92 0.60
C PRO A 82 -25.87 0.30 1.08
N ILE A 83 -26.62 0.97 1.96
CA ILE A 83 -27.93 0.50 2.46
C ILE A 83 -29.06 1.38 1.94
N THR A 84 -28.92 2.70 2.11
CA THR A 84 -29.99 3.66 1.79
C THR A 84 -29.98 4.08 0.31
N GLY A 85 -28.85 3.95 -0.38
CA GLY A 85 -28.68 4.46 -1.75
C GLY A 85 -28.46 5.97 -1.85
N ASP A 86 -28.49 6.69 -0.72
CA ASP A 86 -28.30 8.13 -0.66
C ASP A 86 -26.89 8.53 -1.09
N LYS A 87 -26.73 9.71 -1.70
CA LYS A 87 -25.41 10.19 -2.14
C LYS A 87 -24.52 10.53 -0.94
N LEU A 88 -23.29 10.01 -0.93
CA LEU A 88 -22.25 10.39 0.03
C LEU A 88 -21.53 11.65 -0.48
N GLY A 89 -22.21 12.79 -0.42
CA GLY A 89 -21.72 14.07 -0.92
C GLY A 89 -21.83 14.18 -2.44
N LEU A 90 -20.87 14.84 -3.09
CA LEU A 90 -20.86 14.97 -4.55
C LEU A 90 -20.55 13.61 -5.22
N GLY A 91 -21.17 13.32 -6.36
CA GLY A 91 -20.83 12.12 -7.15
C GLY A 91 -19.38 12.12 -7.62
N PHE A 92 -18.87 10.96 -8.06
CA PHE A 92 -17.56 10.89 -8.69
C PHE A 92 -17.53 11.74 -9.97
N ALA A 93 -16.46 12.50 -10.18
CA ALA A 93 -16.33 13.39 -11.33
C ALA A 93 -16.34 12.62 -12.66
N ALA A 94 -17.13 13.08 -13.63
CA ALA A 94 -17.09 12.60 -15.00
C ALA A 94 -16.05 13.41 -15.80
N TYR A 95 -15.04 12.73 -16.35
CA TYR A 95 -14.06 13.35 -17.25
C TYR A 95 -14.36 12.95 -18.69
N LYS A 96 -14.21 13.89 -19.62
CA LYS A 96 -14.32 13.61 -21.06
C LYS A 96 -13.31 12.53 -21.45
N ASN A 97 -13.76 11.50 -22.17
CA ASN A 97 -12.88 10.47 -22.73
C ASN A 97 -12.01 11.06 -23.87
N GLN A 98 -11.05 10.30 -24.39
CA GLN A 98 -10.13 10.78 -25.41
C GLN A 98 -10.86 11.28 -26.67
N GLU A 99 -11.82 10.50 -27.16
CA GLU A 99 -12.63 10.80 -28.34
C GLU A 99 -13.40 12.12 -28.17
N GLN A 100 -14.09 12.28 -27.04
CA GLN A 100 -14.82 13.51 -26.70
C GLN A 100 -13.92 14.73 -26.56
N ARG A 101 -12.65 14.55 -26.13
CA ARG A 101 -11.67 15.64 -26.09
C ARG A 101 -11.19 16.00 -27.49
N ILE A 102 -10.94 15.00 -28.33
CA ILE A 102 -10.57 15.20 -29.74
C ILE A 102 -11.71 15.93 -30.45
N GLU A 103 -12.95 15.43 -30.36
CA GLU A 103 -14.14 16.06 -30.96
C GLU A 103 -14.31 17.51 -30.52
N ALA A 104 -14.18 17.79 -29.21
CA ALA A 104 -14.29 19.15 -28.70
C ALA A 104 -13.20 20.07 -29.28
N ARG A 105 -11.95 19.60 -29.34
CA ARG A 105 -10.85 20.39 -29.91
C ARG A 105 -10.96 20.58 -31.43
N ILE A 106 -11.53 19.61 -32.13
CA ILE A 106 -11.83 19.72 -33.57
C ILE A 106 -12.96 20.72 -33.81
N ALA A 107 -13.97 20.74 -32.94
CA ALA A 107 -15.09 21.69 -33.01
C ALA A 107 -14.65 23.15 -32.79
N ASP A 108 -13.57 23.37 -32.01
CA ASP A 108 -12.99 24.68 -31.76
C ASP A 108 -12.04 25.17 -32.89
N LEU A 109 -11.82 24.38 -33.95
CA LEU A 109 -11.01 24.81 -35.10
C LEU A 109 -11.71 25.91 -35.91
N GLU A 110 -10.93 26.87 -36.41
CA GLU A 110 -11.47 28.00 -37.18
C GLU A 110 -12.25 27.51 -38.44
N PRO A 111 -13.48 27.99 -38.66
CA PRO A 111 -14.29 27.57 -39.81
C PRO A 111 -13.68 27.93 -41.17
N THR A 112 -12.80 28.93 -41.21
CA THR A 112 -12.18 29.49 -42.41
C THR A 112 -10.89 28.79 -42.85
N MET A 113 -10.46 27.74 -42.14
CA MET A 113 -9.25 26.99 -42.49
C MET A 113 -9.39 26.27 -43.84
N THR A 114 -8.27 26.20 -44.59
CA THR A 114 -8.21 25.39 -45.81
C THR A 114 -8.31 23.90 -45.46
N PRO A 115 -8.79 23.04 -46.38
CA PRO A 115 -8.90 21.60 -46.12
C PRO A 115 -7.59 20.93 -45.69
N GLY A 116 -6.45 21.35 -46.27
CA GLY A 116 -5.12 20.83 -45.90
C GLY A 116 -4.70 21.22 -44.48
N ALA A 117 -4.81 22.52 -44.14
CA ALA A 117 -4.47 23.02 -42.80
C ALA A 117 -5.37 22.42 -41.72
N LYS A 118 -6.66 22.20 -42.02
CA LYS A 118 -7.59 21.52 -41.12
C LYS A 118 -7.18 20.07 -40.88
N GLY A 119 -6.73 19.36 -41.93
CA GLY A 119 -6.23 17.98 -41.82
C GLY A 119 -5.00 17.86 -40.91
N GLU A 120 -4.02 18.75 -41.07
CA GLU A 120 -2.82 18.80 -40.23
C GLU A 120 -3.15 19.12 -38.76
N ALA A 121 -4.03 20.10 -38.51
CA ALA A 121 -4.47 20.46 -37.16
C ALA A 121 -5.22 19.30 -36.48
N VAL A 122 -6.08 18.58 -37.20
CA VAL A 122 -6.76 17.38 -36.68
C VAL A 122 -5.74 16.30 -36.32
N ALA A 123 -4.77 16.02 -37.21
CA ALA A 123 -3.74 15.01 -36.95
C ALA A 123 -2.90 15.37 -35.70
N GLN A 124 -2.56 16.65 -35.53
CA GLN A 124 -1.87 17.15 -34.34
C GLN A 124 -2.73 16.99 -33.08
N ILE A 125 -4.01 17.38 -33.11
CA ILE A 125 -4.94 17.20 -31.98
C ILE A 125 -5.02 15.73 -31.57
N VAL A 126 -5.16 14.82 -32.53
CA VAL A 126 -5.21 13.37 -32.27
C VAL A 126 -3.89 12.90 -31.65
N ALA A 127 -2.74 13.30 -32.19
CA ALA A 127 -1.43 12.92 -31.65
C ALA A 127 -1.26 13.41 -30.20
N GLU A 128 -1.60 14.67 -29.93
CA GLU A 128 -1.50 15.28 -28.60
C GLU A 128 -2.45 14.63 -27.58
N GLU A 129 -3.73 14.42 -27.94
CA GLU A 129 -4.70 13.78 -27.04
C GLU A 129 -4.41 12.29 -26.82
N THR A 130 -3.74 11.64 -27.78
CA THR A 130 -3.23 10.26 -27.64
C THR A 130 -2.02 10.20 -26.71
N ALA A 131 -1.11 11.16 -26.80
CA ALA A 131 0.04 11.25 -25.90
C ALA A 131 -0.37 11.65 -24.46
N ARG A 132 -1.55 12.28 -24.30
CA ARG A 132 -2.03 12.78 -23.01
C ARG A 132 -2.59 11.68 -22.13
N SER A 133 -2.11 11.62 -20.88
CA SER A 133 -2.69 10.72 -19.87
C SER A 133 -4.15 11.10 -19.57
N THR A 134 -5.04 10.11 -19.55
CA THR A 134 -6.46 10.33 -19.28
C THR A 134 -6.70 10.41 -17.78
N ARG A 135 -7.25 11.54 -17.32
CA ARG A 135 -7.67 11.72 -15.92
C ARG A 135 -8.93 10.90 -15.66
N ARG A 136 -8.94 10.13 -14.57
CA ARG A 136 -10.10 9.37 -14.10
C ARG A 136 -10.45 9.80 -12.68
N ALA A 137 -11.73 9.80 -12.32
CA ALA A 137 -12.12 10.03 -10.93
C ALA A 137 -11.66 8.87 -10.07
N VAL A 138 -11.23 9.16 -8.85
CA VAL A 138 -10.79 8.15 -7.88
C VAL A 138 -12.01 7.68 -7.10
N ALA A 139 -12.30 6.38 -7.19
CA ALA A 139 -13.32 5.71 -6.40
C ALA A 139 -12.79 5.22 -5.05
N GLY A 140 -11.50 4.90 -4.98
CA GLY A 140 -10.86 4.40 -3.77
C GLY A 140 -9.40 4.01 -3.96
N PHE A 141 -8.84 3.38 -2.94
CA PHE A 141 -7.46 2.92 -2.88
C PHE A 141 -7.46 1.44 -2.45
N ASP A 142 -6.86 0.57 -3.25
CA ASP A 142 -6.64 -0.83 -2.92
C ASP A 142 -5.25 -0.96 -2.29
N PHE A 143 -5.21 -1.21 -0.98
CA PHE A 143 -4.00 -1.56 -0.24
C PHE A 143 -3.93 -3.08 -0.13
N THR A 144 -2.99 -3.69 -0.84
CA THR A 144 -2.73 -5.13 -0.73
C THR A 144 -1.69 -5.36 0.36
N PHE A 145 -2.11 -5.99 1.45
CA PHE A 145 -1.27 -6.41 2.57
C PHE A 145 -0.85 -7.86 2.39
N SER A 146 0.42 -8.10 2.15
CA SER A 146 1.02 -9.43 2.01
C SER A 146 1.93 -9.72 3.18
N ILE A 147 1.97 -10.97 3.65
CA ILE A 147 2.96 -11.39 4.65
C ILE A 147 4.28 -11.80 3.98
N PRO A 148 5.42 -11.82 4.71
CA PRO A 148 6.67 -12.34 4.20
C PRO A 148 6.52 -13.75 3.59
N LYS A 149 7.28 -14.03 2.53
CA LYS A 149 7.13 -15.29 1.78
C LYS A 149 7.38 -16.51 2.67
N SER A 150 8.37 -16.47 3.56
CA SER A 150 8.62 -17.53 4.54
C SER A 150 7.41 -17.83 5.44
N ALA A 151 6.68 -16.79 5.85
CA ALA A 151 5.44 -16.96 6.62
C ALA A 151 4.27 -17.49 5.76
N SER A 152 4.16 -17.06 4.50
CA SER A 152 3.18 -17.67 3.55
C SER A 152 3.45 -19.14 3.31
N VAL A 153 4.73 -19.54 3.21
CA VAL A 153 5.15 -20.93 3.05
C VAL A 153 4.79 -21.74 4.30
N LEU A 154 5.16 -21.24 5.50
CA LEU A 154 4.81 -21.89 6.76
C LEU A 154 3.29 -22.09 6.89
N TRP A 155 2.51 -21.05 6.60
CA TRP A 155 1.05 -21.12 6.57
C TRP A 155 0.55 -22.20 5.60
N ALA A 156 1.06 -22.22 4.37
CA ALA A 156 0.57 -23.15 3.35
C ALA A 156 0.75 -24.62 3.68
N VAL A 157 1.76 -24.99 4.47
CA VAL A 157 2.03 -26.40 4.79
C VAL A 157 1.53 -26.82 6.18
N ALA A 158 1.24 -25.86 7.05
CA ALA A 158 0.78 -26.10 8.41
C ALA A 158 -0.60 -26.79 8.46
N ASP A 159 -0.94 -27.39 9.60
CA ASP A 159 -2.29 -27.91 9.84
C ASP A 159 -3.31 -26.77 9.99
N ALA A 160 -4.60 -27.12 9.99
CA ALA A 160 -5.69 -26.16 10.00
C ALA A 160 -5.69 -25.23 11.22
N GLY A 161 -5.23 -25.72 12.39
CA GLY A 161 -5.17 -24.92 13.61
C GLY A 161 -4.10 -23.84 13.51
N VAL A 162 -2.89 -24.23 13.12
CA VAL A 162 -1.78 -23.30 12.90
C VAL A 162 -2.08 -22.34 11.74
N GLN A 163 -2.69 -22.81 10.66
CA GLN A 163 -3.15 -21.97 9.54
C GLN A 163 -4.10 -20.86 10.00
N ALA A 164 -5.09 -21.19 10.82
CA ALA A 164 -6.05 -20.23 11.36
C ALA A 164 -5.36 -19.18 12.24
N LEU A 165 -4.41 -19.61 13.09
CA LEU A 165 -3.66 -18.70 13.96
C LEU A 165 -2.74 -17.74 13.20
N ILE A 166 -2.07 -18.19 12.13
CA ILE A 166 -1.27 -17.31 11.26
C ILE A 166 -2.18 -16.34 10.48
N ALA A 167 -3.33 -16.81 9.99
CA ALA A 167 -4.31 -15.95 9.33
C ALA A 167 -4.86 -14.87 10.28
N GLU A 168 -5.14 -15.23 11.53
CA GLU A 168 -5.56 -14.30 12.58
C GLU A 168 -4.46 -13.27 12.89
N ALA A 169 -3.20 -13.69 12.98
CA ALA A 169 -2.06 -12.78 13.16
C ALA A 169 -1.97 -11.76 12.01
N HIS A 170 -2.17 -12.20 10.77
CA HIS A 170 -2.24 -11.34 9.59
C HIS A 170 -3.44 -10.37 9.67
N HIS A 171 -4.63 -10.87 9.98
CA HIS A 171 -5.84 -10.05 10.08
C HIS A 171 -5.76 -8.99 11.18
N ARG A 172 -5.17 -9.31 12.33
CA ARG A 172 -4.91 -8.34 13.40
C ARG A 172 -3.93 -7.27 12.96
N ALA A 173 -2.80 -7.66 12.36
CA ALA A 173 -1.82 -6.70 11.84
C ALA A 173 -2.45 -5.75 10.80
N VAL A 174 -3.29 -6.27 9.91
CA VAL A 174 -4.05 -5.45 8.95
C VAL A 174 -4.99 -4.48 9.66
N ALA A 175 -5.79 -4.94 10.63
CA ALA A 175 -6.74 -4.11 11.35
C ALA A 175 -6.04 -3.00 12.16
N GLU A 176 -4.94 -3.32 12.83
CA GLU A 176 -4.13 -2.37 13.59
C GLU A 176 -3.49 -1.30 12.69
N VAL A 177 -2.97 -1.70 11.53
CA VAL A 177 -2.40 -0.73 10.57
C VAL A 177 -3.50 0.13 9.94
N VAL A 178 -4.70 -0.40 9.67
CA VAL A 178 -5.83 0.43 9.21
C VAL A 178 -6.25 1.42 10.30
N ALA A 179 -6.29 1.01 11.57
CA ALA A 179 -6.56 1.93 12.68
C ALA A 179 -5.47 3.00 12.82
N PHE A 180 -4.20 2.67 12.59
CA PHE A 180 -3.11 3.65 12.50
C PHE A 180 -3.32 4.62 11.33
N MET A 181 -3.68 4.11 10.15
CA MET A 181 -3.97 4.95 8.97
C MET A 181 -5.11 5.93 9.24
N GLU A 182 -6.16 5.53 9.97
CA GLU A 182 -7.27 6.40 10.36
C GLU A 182 -6.82 7.62 11.17
N ARG A 183 -5.89 7.44 12.10
CA ARG A 183 -5.40 8.50 12.99
C ARG A 183 -4.37 9.41 12.30
N GLU A 184 -3.40 8.79 11.64
CA GLU A 184 -2.17 9.47 11.21
C GLU A 184 -2.16 9.88 9.73
N VAL A 185 -2.94 9.21 8.89
CA VAL A 185 -2.88 9.38 7.42
C VAL A 185 -4.17 9.92 6.85
N ALA A 186 -5.31 9.41 7.31
CA ALA A 186 -6.62 9.71 6.75
C ALA A 186 -7.00 11.17 6.98
N ALA A 187 -7.27 11.87 5.89
CA ALA A 187 -7.71 13.26 5.93
C ALA A 187 -8.59 13.57 4.71
N THR A 188 -9.32 14.67 4.81
CA THR A 188 -10.02 15.27 3.67
C THR A 188 -9.64 16.75 3.54
N ARG A 189 -10.08 17.38 2.44
CA ARG A 189 -9.83 18.80 2.17
C ARG A 189 -11.13 19.58 2.19
N THR A 190 -11.10 20.76 2.77
CA THR A 190 -12.22 21.71 2.80
C THR A 190 -11.74 23.13 2.47
N GLY A 191 -12.65 23.97 1.99
CA GLY A 191 -12.37 25.37 1.66
C GLY A 191 -13.49 26.03 0.87
N ALA A 192 -13.27 27.28 0.45
CA ALA A 192 -14.33 28.13 -0.11
C ALA A 192 -14.89 27.59 -1.45
N THR A 193 -14.03 26.97 -2.26
CA THR A 193 -14.40 26.35 -3.54
C THR A 193 -13.77 24.97 -3.69
N ALA A 194 -14.39 24.12 -4.51
CA ALA A 194 -13.83 22.81 -4.84
C ALA A 194 -12.49 22.95 -5.60
N GLY A 195 -11.63 21.94 -5.50
CA GLY A 195 -10.33 21.93 -6.17
C GLY A 195 -9.30 22.81 -5.44
N ASP A 196 -8.80 23.85 -6.10
CA ASP A 196 -7.68 24.66 -5.60
C ASP A 196 -8.07 25.56 -4.42
N GLY A 197 -9.37 25.83 -4.24
CA GLY A 197 -9.88 26.54 -3.06
C GLY A 197 -9.98 25.70 -1.79
N ALA A 198 -9.80 24.37 -1.86
CA ALA A 198 -9.87 23.45 -0.73
C ALA A 198 -8.52 23.31 -0.01
N VAL A 199 -8.12 24.34 0.75
CA VAL A 199 -6.77 24.46 1.33
C VAL A 199 -6.62 23.88 2.74
N ALA A 200 -7.72 23.71 3.50
CA ALA A 200 -7.67 23.13 4.84
C ALA A 200 -7.74 21.60 4.79
N GLN A 201 -6.77 20.93 5.39
CA GLN A 201 -6.74 19.48 5.58
C GLN A 201 -7.28 19.13 6.97
N VAL A 202 -8.45 18.50 6.99
CA VAL A 202 -9.25 18.22 8.21
C VAL A 202 -9.45 16.71 8.39
N ASP A 203 -9.66 16.31 9.64
CA ASP A 203 -9.80 14.90 10.01
C ASP A 203 -11.14 14.30 9.51
N VAL A 204 -11.12 12.99 9.35
CA VAL A 204 -12.27 12.16 8.99
C VAL A 204 -12.67 11.31 10.19
N THR A 205 -13.94 10.90 10.26
CA THR A 205 -14.45 10.07 11.37
C THR A 205 -13.86 8.66 11.37
N GLY A 206 -13.25 8.25 10.26
CA GLY A 206 -12.64 6.95 10.05
C GLY A 206 -12.58 6.62 8.56
N LEU A 207 -11.90 5.52 8.24
CA LEU A 207 -11.84 4.94 6.91
C LEU A 207 -13.03 3.98 6.73
N ILE A 208 -13.52 3.91 5.51
CA ILE A 208 -14.50 2.89 5.09
C ILE A 208 -13.76 1.95 4.17
N ALA A 209 -13.52 0.73 4.61
CA ALA A 209 -12.79 -0.25 3.85
C ALA A 209 -13.52 -1.60 3.76
N THR A 210 -13.18 -2.36 2.74
CA THR A 210 -13.59 -3.75 2.56
C THR A 210 -12.36 -4.62 2.39
N ALA A 211 -12.27 -5.73 3.09
CA ALA A 211 -11.11 -6.62 3.12
C ALA A 211 -11.43 -7.97 2.47
N PHE A 212 -10.61 -8.39 1.50
CA PHE A 212 -10.73 -9.65 0.77
C PHE A 212 -9.44 -10.47 0.88
N ASP A 213 -9.53 -11.68 1.41
CA ASP A 213 -8.38 -12.56 1.62
C ASP A 213 -8.13 -13.46 0.41
N HIS A 214 -6.87 -13.53 0.01
CA HIS A 214 -6.37 -14.40 -1.05
C HIS A 214 -5.19 -15.22 -0.50
N PHE A 215 -5.01 -16.43 -1.03
CA PHE A 215 -4.05 -17.40 -0.49
C PHE A 215 -2.97 -17.85 -1.48
N ASP A 216 -3.13 -17.58 -2.78
CA ASP A 216 -2.22 -18.01 -3.83
C ASP A 216 -1.79 -16.84 -4.73
N SER A 217 -0.60 -16.98 -5.30
CA SER A 217 -0.12 -16.12 -6.36
C SER A 217 -0.73 -16.52 -7.70
N ARG A 218 -0.57 -15.67 -8.72
CA ARG A 218 -0.94 -16.03 -10.10
C ARG A 218 -0.24 -17.30 -10.63
N ALA A 219 0.88 -17.70 -10.05
CA ALA A 219 1.59 -18.93 -10.40
C ALA A 219 1.16 -20.15 -9.55
N GLY A 220 0.12 -20.03 -8.73
CA GLY A 220 -0.35 -21.10 -7.84
C GLY A 220 0.49 -21.30 -6.58
N ASP A 221 1.57 -20.53 -6.38
CA ASP A 221 2.40 -20.61 -5.16
C ASP A 221 1.71 -19.97 -3.94
N PRO A 222 1.99 -20.45 -2.71
CA PRO A 222 1.55 -19.84 -1.45
C PRO A 222 1.79 -18.35 -1.40
N HIS A 223 0.73 -17.58 -1.19
CA HIS A 223 0.82 -16.14 -1.03
C HIS A 223 -0.38 -15.62 -0.24
N LEU A 224 -0.29 -15.65 1.08
CA LEU A 224 -1.36 -15.09 1.92
C LEU A 224 -1.31 -13.56 1.86
N HIS A 225 -2.40 -12.96 1.40
CA HIS A 225 -2.55 -11.52 1.31
C HIS A 225 -4.00 -11.08 1.42
N THR A 226 -4.21 -9.84 1.87
CA THR A 226 -5.53 -9.22 1.97
C THR A 226 -5.56 -7.94 1.15
N HIS A 227 -6.54 -7.82 0.25
CA HIS A 227 -6.88 -6.56 -0.40
C HIS A 227 -7.79 -5.76 0.50
N VAL A 228 -7.30 -4.63 1.03
CA VAL A 228 -8.06 -3.65 1.79
C VAL A 228 -8.41 -2.50 0.87
N VAL A 229 -9.65 -2.49 0.42
CA VAL A 229 -10.18 -1.53 -0.54
C VAL A 229 -10.88 -0.42 0.22
N ILE A 230 -10.19 0.72 0.31
CA ILE A 230 -10.60 1.92 1.03
C ILE A 230 -11.42 2.80 0.07
N SER A 231 -12.64 3.12 0.45
CA SER A 231 -13.50 4.05 -0.29
C SER A 231 -12.90 5.44 -0.28
N ASN A 232 -12.97 6.14 -1.43
CA ASN A 232 -12.62 7.55 -1.48
C ASN A 232 -13.67 8.42 -0.79
N LYS A 233 -14.80 7.87 -0.32
CA LYS A 233 -15.80 8.60 0.47
C LYS A 233 -15.44 8.56 1.94
N ALA A 234 -15.39 9.73 2.57
CA ALA A 234 -15.18 9.85 4.00
C ALA A 234 -16.08 10.94 4.58
N LYS A 235 -16.56 10.71 5.81
CA LYS A 235 -17.32 11.69 6.59
C LYS A 235 -16.33 12.50 7.41
N THR A 236 -16.41 13.83 7.34
CA THR A 236 -15.49 14.66 8.13
C THR A 236 -15.94 14.79 9.58
N VAL A 237 -14.97 14.99 10.48
CA VAL A 237 -15.24 15.37 11.88
C VAL A 237 -15.74 16.82 11.97
N LEU A 238 -15.24 17.71 11.11
CA LEU A 238 -15.45 19.16 11.25
C LEU A 238 -16.92 19.59 11.13
N ASP A 239 -17.64 19.10 10.11
CA ASP A 239 -19.03 19.49 9.82
C ASP A 239 -19.95 18.31 9.50
N GLY A 240 -19.49 17.07 9.72
CA GLY A 240 -20.27 15.86 9.48
C GLY A 240 -20.60 15.57 8.01
N LYS A 241 -20.10 16.38 7.05
CA LYS A 241 -20.38 16.17 5.61
C LYS A 241 -19.48 15.12 4.99
N TRP A 242 -20.01 14.47 3.95
CA TRP A 242 -19.29 13.54 3.11
C TRP A 242 -18.43 14.26 2.08
N ARG A 243 -17.16 13.87 1.99
CA ARG A 243 -16.15 14.40 1.07
C ARG A 243 -15.27 13.28 0.50
N SER A 244 -14.37 13.66 -0.42
CA SER A 244 -13.33 12.77 -0.90
C SER A 244 -12.12 12.73 0.05
N LEU A 245 -11.49 11.56 0.20
CA LEU A 245 -10.21 11.46 0.89
C LEU A 245 -9.13 12.25 0.15
N ASP A 246 -8.20 12.84 0.90
CA ASP A 246 -6.97 13.38 0.35
C ASP A 246 -6.02 12.22 0.05
N GLY A 247 -5.82 11.93 -1.24
CA GLY A 247 -4.93 10.83 -1.65
C GLY A 247 -3.44 11.11 -1.40
N ARG A 248 -3.03 12.38 -1.22
CA ARG A 248 -1.59 12.72 -1.10
C ARG A 248 -0.94 12.10 0.14
N PRO A 249 -1.52 12.19 1.35
CA PRO A 249 -1.06 11.43 2.52
C PRO A 249 -1.02 9.92 2.28
N MET A 250 -2.04 9.35 1.64
CA MET A 250 -2.11 7.90 1.36
C MET A 250 -0.90 7.44 0.55
N HIS A 251 -0.55 8.17 -0.52
CA HIS A 251 0.63 7.90 -1.34
C HIS A 251 1.95 8.09 -0.57
N ALA A 252 2.04 9.14 0.24
CA ALA A 252 3.28 9.47 0.96
C ALA A 252 3.62 8.44 2.05
N ALA A 253 2.61 7.82 2.67
CA ALA A 253 2.78 6.92 3.80
C ALA A 253 3.00 5.44 3.41
N VAL A 254 2.74 5.03 2.16
CA VAL A 254 2.72 3.59 1.75
C VAL A 254 3.94 2.81 2.21
N VAL A 255 5.15 3.37 2.08
CA VAL A 255 6.37 2.67 2.49
C VAL A 255 6.41 2.51 4.01
N ALA A 256 6.13 3.57 4.78
CA ALA A 256 6.10 3.49 6.24
C ALA A 256 5.05 2.48 6.75
N LEU A 257 3.86 2.49 6.13
CA LEU A 257 2.80 1.52 6.41
C LEU A 257 3.23 0.08 6.09
N SER A 258 4.00 -0.12 5.02
CA SER A 258 4.54 -1.44 4.68
C SER A 258 5.53 -1.94 5.74
N GLU A 259 6.47 -1.11 6.16
CA GLU A 259 7.48 -1.52 7.15
C GLU A 259 6.82 -1.77 8.52
N LEU A 260 5.86 -0.91 8.90
CA LEU A 260 5.10 -1.07 10.13
C LEU A 260 4.26 -2.36 10.12
N HIS A 261 3.53 -2.63 9.04
CA HIS A 261 2.74 -3.86 8.90
C HIS A 261 3.60 -5.11 9.05
N GLU A 262 4.76 -5.16 8.38
CA GLU A 262 5.66 -6.31 8.45
C GLU A 262 6.17 -6.55 9.87
N ALA A 263 6.52 -5.47 10.58
CA ALA A 263 6.98 -5.53 11.96
C ALA A 263 5.90 -5.94 12.96
N VAL A 264 4.69 -5.41 12.79
CA VAL A 264 3.52 -5.78 13.61
C VAL A 264 3.15 -7.24 13.38
N PHE A 265 3.11 -7.69 12.12
CA PHE A 265 2.88 -9.10 11.81
C PHE A 265 3.94 -10.02 12.45
N ALA A 266 5.21 -9.61 12.43
CA ALA A 266 6.28 -10.34 13.08
C ALA A 266 6.10 -10.43 14.61
N ASP A 267 5.63 -9.37 15.27
CA ASP A 267 5.27 -9.41 16.70
C ASP A 267 4.15 -10.40 16.98
N HIS A 268 3.07 -10.38 16.18
CA HIS A 268 1.96 -11.33 16.34
C HIS A 268 2.43 -12.77 16.19
N MET A 269 3.25 -13.05 15.18
CA MET A 269 3.81 -14.37 14.93
C MET A 269 4.73 -14.83 16.07
N THR A 270 5.65 -13.98 16.52
CA THR A 270 6.57 -14.32 17.63
C THR A 270 5.82 -14.48 18.95
N ARG A 271 4.80 -13.66 19.24
CA ARG A 271 3.98 -13.82 20.45
C ARG A 271 3.15 -15.10 20.44
N THR A 272 2.67 -15.50 19.26
CA THR A 272 1.81 -16.69 19.11
C THR A 272 2.62 -17.99 19.12
N PHE A 273 3.74 -18.01 18.38
CA PHE A 273 4.48 -19.24 18.08
C PHE A 273 5.93 -19.26 18.55
N GLY A 274 6.45 -18.16 19.13
CA GLY A 274 7.86 -18.05 19.51
C GLY A 274 8.84 -18.04 18.34
N VAL A 275 8.37 -17.84 17.09
CA VAL A 275 9.24 -17.85 15.91
C VAL A 275 10.24 -16.69 15.93
N SER A 276 11.47 -17.00 15.52
CA SER A 276 12.56 -16.04 15.33
C SER A 276 12.64 -15.55 13.88
N TRP A 277 13.27 -14.40 13.69
CA TRP A 277 13.36 -13.73 12.41
C TRP A 277 14.79 -13.31 12.11
N GLU A 278 15.14 -13.33 10.83
CA GLU A 278 16.45 -12.91 10.33
C GLU A 278 16.31 -11.99 9.12
N ALA A 279 17.28 -11.09 8.95
CA ALA A 279 17.41 -10.28 7.76
C ALA A 279 18.20 -11.06 6.69
N ARG A 280 17.66 -11.15 5.48
CA ARG A 280 18.31 -11.76 4.31
C ARG A 280 18.70 -10.70 3.30
N GLU A 281 19.91 -10.78 2.77
CA GLU A 281 20.41 -9.84 1.79
C GLU A 281 19.67 -9.97 0.45
N MET A 282 19.31 -8.83 -0.16
CA MET A 282 18.55 -8.79 -1.41
C MET A 282 19.33 -8.14 -2.57
N GLY A 283 20.65 -7.98 -2.40
CA GLY A 283 21.55 -7.26 -3.31
C GLY A 283 21.67 -5.77 -3.01
N ARG A 284 22.63 -5.11 -3.69
CA ARG A 284 23.09 -3.73 -3.37
C ARG A 284 21.99 -2.66 -3.40
N ASP A 285 20.98 -2.81 -4.25
CA ASP A 285 19.95 -1.77 -4.47
C ASP A 285 18.63 -2.03 -3.73
N ARG A 286 18.61 -3.01 -2.82
CA ARG A 286 17.39 -3.40 -2.09
C ARG A 286 17.67 -3.44 -0.60
N ASN A 287 16.69 -2.97 0.18
CA ASN A 287 16.70 -3.21 1.61
C ASN A 287 16.65 -4.72 1.89
N PRO A 288 17.26 -5.20 2.99
CA PRO A 288 17.13 -6.59 3.42
C PRO A 288 15.66 -7.02 3.54
N ALA A 289 15.38 -8.28 3.23
CA ALA A 289 14.06 -8.87 3.45
C ALA A 289 14.08 -9.68 4.74
N TRP A 290 13.06 -9.54 5.58
CA TRP A 290 12.94 -10.33 6.80
C TRP A 290 12.23 -11.66 6.54
N ALA A 291 12.73 -12.72 7.17
CA ALA A 291 12.17 -14.05 7.06
C ALA A 291 12.19 -14.78 8.40
N ILE A 292 11.30 -15.74 8.58
CA ILE A 292 11.36 -16.67 9.70
C ILE A 292 12.62 -17.51 9.57
N THR A 293 13.49 -17.48 10.59
CA THR A 293 14.82 -18.10 10.58
C THR A 293 14.77 -19.59 10.23
N GLY A 294 13.80 -20.33 10.76
CA GLY A 294 13.67 -21.76 10.53
C GLY A 294 13.18 -22.17 9.13
N VAL A 295 12.81 -21.23 8.25
CA VAL A 295 12.30 -21.52 6.91
C VAL A 295 13.42 -21.47 5.87
N PRO A 296 13.85 -22.60 5.28
CA PRO A 296 14.99 -22.63 4.35
C PRO A 296 14.79 -21.74 3.12
N GLU A 297 15.87 -21.13 2.63
CA GLU A 297 15.83 -20.34 1.39
C GLU A 297 15.42 -21.16 0.17
N GLU A 298 15.83 -22.43 0.10
CA GLU A 298 15.43 -23.36 -0.96
C GLU A 298 13.90 -23.54 -1.02
N LEU A 299 13.25 -23.61 0.14
CA LEU A 299 11.80 -23.71 0.23
C LEU A 299 11.11 -22.40 -0.18
N VAL A 300 11.69 -21.26 0.18
CA VAL A 300 11.22 -19.95 -0.29
C VAL A 300 11.35 -19.82 -1.81
N ALA A 301 12.46 -20.29 -2.38
CA ALA A 301 12.73 -20.27 -3.81
C ALA A 301 11.75 -21.18 -4.59
N GLU A 302 11.47 -22.38 -4.07
CA GLU A 302 10.46 -23.30 -4.61
C GLU A 302 9.09 -22.62 -4.78
N PHE A 303 8.67 -21.79 -3.82
CA PHE A 303 7.38 -21.09 -3.84
C PHE A 303 7.45 -19.62 -4.31
N SER A 304 8.46 -19.30 -5.12
CA SER A 304 8.69 -17.95 -5.68
C SER A 304 8.72 -17.94 -7.22
N THR A 305 7.98 -18.85 -7.87
CA THR A 305 7.93 -19.01 -9.33
C THR A 305 7.58 -17.70 -10.03
N ARG A 306 6.57 -17.00 -9.52
CA ARG A 306 6.11 -15.74 -10.09
C ARG A 306 7.21 -14.68 -10.11
N ALA A 307 7.93 -14.53 -9.00
CA ALA A 307 8.99 -13.54 -8.87
C ALA A 307 10.16 -13.85 -9.82
N ARG A 308 10.53 -15.14 -9.93
CA ARG A 308 11.56 -15.61 -10.87
C ARG A 308 11.23 -15.26 -12.32
N HIS A 309 9.97 -15.47 -12.75
CA HIS A 309 9.54 -15.10 -14.11
C HIS A 309 9.61 -13.58 -14.33
N ILE A 310 9.19 -12.77 -13.35
CA ILE A 310 9.26 -11.29 -13.45
C ILE A 310 10.71 -10.84 -13.56
N ASP A 311 11.60 -11.37 -12.72
CA ASP A 311 13.00 -10.93 -12.69
C ASP A 311 13.74 -11.34 -13.96
N ALA A 312 13.48 -12.53 -14.51
CA ALA A 312 14.03 -12.95 -15.79
C ALA A 312 13.58 -12.02 -16.94
N GLU A 313 12.28 -11.76 -17.06
CA GLU A 313 11.77 -10.88 -18.13
C GLU A 313 12.21 -9.42 -17.95
N LYS A 314 12.25 -8.93 -16.71
CA LYS A 314 12.77 -7.59 -16.40
C LYS A 314 14.23 -7.46 -16.81
N ASN A 315 15.07 -8.46 -16.54
CA ASN A 315 16.47 -8.44 -16.96
C ASN A 315 16.59 -8.45 -18.50
N ARG A 316 15.81 -9.27 -19.19
CA ARG A 316 15.73 -9.26 -20.67
C ARG A 316 15.39 -7.88 -21.22
N LEU A 317 14.40 -7.19 -20.63
CA LEU A 317 14.00 -5.84 -21.03
C LEU A 317 15.08 -4.79 -20.72
N ILE A 318 15.87 -4.97 -19.67
CA ILE A 318 17.02 -4.10 -19.37
C ILE A 318 18.12 -4.30 -20.41
N ASP A 319 18.44 -5.55 -20.76
CA ASP A 319 19.45 -5.86 -21.78
C ASP A 319 19.05 -5.28 -23.15
N GLU A 320 17.77 -5.38 -23.51
CA GLU A 320 17.21 -4.77 -24.71
C GLU A 320 17.31 -3.23 -24.68
N TYR A 321 17.02 -2.61 -23.53
CA TYR A 321 17.18 -1.16 -23.37
C TYR A 321 18.63 -0.72 -23.58
N VAL A 322 19.59 -1.45 -22.99
CA VAL A 322 21.03 -1.17 -23.11
C VAL A 322 21.49 -1.34 -24.54
N ALA A 323 21.06 -2.39 -25.24
CA ALA A 323 21.39 -2.62 -26.65
C ALA A 323 20.89 -1.49 -27.56
N GLN A 324 19.69 -0.95 -27.28
CA GLN A 324 19.10 0.14 -28.08
C GLN A 324 19.67 1.53 -27.76
N HIS A 325 20.03 1.80 -26.50
CA HIS A 325 20.40 3.15 -26.04
C HIS A 325 21.88 3.32 -25.67
N GLY A 326 22.66 2.24 -25.66
CA GLY A 326 24.08 2.24 -25.30
C GLY A 326 24.40 2.59 -23.85
N ARG A 327 23.40 2.59 -22.96
CA ARG A 327 23.56 3.00 -21.54
C ARG A 327 22.59 2.26 -20.62
N GLN A 328 22.95 2.18 -19.33
CA GLN A 328 22.08 1.61 -18.30
C GLN A 328 20.80 2.46 -18.10
N PRO A 329 19.63 1.82 -17.90
CA PRO A 329 18.39 2.53 -17.59
C PRO A 329 18.45 3.17 -16.18
N SER A 330 17.79 4.31 -16.02
CA SER A 330 17.59 4.92 -14.70
C SER A 330 16.70 4.03 -13.81
N ASN A 331 16.76 4.20 -12.48
CA ASN A 331 15.88 3.50 -11.55
C ASN A 331 14.38 3.66 -11.87
N ALA A 332 13.97 4.85 -12.32
CA ALA A 332 12.59 5.10 -12.75
C ALA A 332 12.22 4.29 -14.00
N THR A 333 13.16 4.13 -14.94
CA THR A 333 12.99 3.29 -16.13
C THR A 333 12.93 1.82 -15.75
N ILE A 334 13.84 1.33 -14.89
CA ILE A 334 13.84 -0.05 -14.39
C ILE A 334 12.49 -0.38 -13.74
N LEU A 335 11.91 0.53 -12.96
CA LEU A 335 10.59 0.33 -12.36
C LEU A 335 9.48 0.16 -13.42
N LYS A 336 9.52 0.94 -14.50
CA LYS A 336 8.58 0.80 -15.64
C LYS A 336 8.78 -0.54 -16.36
N LEU A 337 10.03 -0.94 -16.63
CA LEU A 337 10.35 -2.23 -17.24
C LEU A 337 9.90 -3.39 -16.35
N ARG A 338 10.06 -3.29 -15.03
CA ARG A 338 9.53 -4.28 -14.08
C ARG A 338 8.00 -4.35 -14.11
N ALA A 339 7.30 -3.22 -14.21
CA ALA A 339 5.85 -3.20 -14.35
C ALA A 339 5.39 -3.86 -15.66
N GLN A 340 6.11 -3.59 -16.77
CA GLN A 340 5.89 -4.27 -18.05
C GLN A 340 6.12 -5.78 -17.94
N ALA A 341 7.26 -6.21 -17.40
CA ALA A 341 7.57 -7.61 -17.15
C ALA A 341 6.50 -8.30 -16.30
N THR A 342 6.00 -7.60 -15.28
CA THR A 342 4.90 -8.10 -14.42
C THR A 342 3.64 -8.37 -15.25
N LEU A 343 3.26 -7.50 -16.19
CA LEU A 343 2.09 -7.75 -17.02
C LEU A 343 2.34 -8.84 -18.06
N ALA A 344 3.49 -8.82 -18.73
CA ALA A 344 3.83 -9.76 -19.81
C ALA A 344 3.94 -11.22 -19.32
N THR A 345 4.45 -11.43 -18.11
CA THR A 345 4.65 -12.77 -17.53
C THR A 345 3.47 -13.25 -16.69
N ARG A 346 2.32 -12.57 -16.77
CA ARG A 346 1.14 -12.89 -15.95
C ARG A 346 0.39 -14.07 -16.59
N PRO A 347 0.38 -15.27 -15.98
CA PRO A 347 -0.46 -16.36 -16.45
C PRO A 347 -1.95 -16.05 -16.17
N GLU A 348 -2.83 -16.72 -16.90
CA GLU A 348 -4.24 -16.78 -16.53
C GLU A 348 -4.39 -17.46 -15.17
N LYS A 349 -5.24 -16.90 -14.30
CA LYS A 349 -5.47 -17.50 -12.99
C LYS A 349 -6.45 -18.65 -13.12
N GLN A 350 -6.02 -19.82 -12.67
CA GLN A 350 -6.87 -20.97 -12.46
C GLN A 350 -7.43 -20.90 -11.05
N VAL A 351 -8.76 -20.95 -10.91
CA VAL A 351 -9.38 -20.96 -9.59
C VAL A 351 -9.38 -22.40 -9.10
N ARG A 352 -8.91 -22.59 -7.86
CA ARG A 352 -8.71 -23.90 -7.23
C ARG A 352 -9.09 -23.79 -5.76
N SER A 353 -9.60 -24.88 -5.20
CA SER A 353 -9.91 -24.92 -3.78
C SER A 353 -8.64 -24.80 -2.93
N LEU A 354 -8.77 -24.18 -1.74
CA LEU A 354 -7.66 -24.11 -0.80
C LEU A 354 -7.17 -25.51 -0.37
N ALA A 355 -8.06 -26.50 -0.33
CA ALA A 355 -7.71 -27.88 0.00
C ALA A 355 -6.77 -28.49 -1.05
N ASP A 356 -7.09 -28.32 -2.34
CA ASP A 356 -6.26 -28.83 -3.45
C ASP A 356 -4.88 -28.14 -3.48
N LEU A 357 -4.87 -26.83 -3.28
CA LEU A 357 -3.63 -26.04 -3.21
C LEU A 357 -2.76 -26.49 -2.03
N THR A 358 -3.34 -26.63 -0.86
CA THR A 358 -2.63 -27.08 0.35
C THR A 358 -2.04 -28.49 0.18
N ALA A 359 -2.78 -29.41 -0.46
CA ALA A 359 -2.27 -30.75 -0.74
C ALA A 359 -1.06 -30.73 -1.68
N GLU A 360 -1.12 -29.91 -2.74
CA GLU A 360 0.00 -29.72 -3.66
C GLU A 360 1.20 -29.06 -2.98
N TRP A 361 0.97 -27.99 -2.21
CA TRP A 361 2.03 -27.28 -1.49
C TRP A 361 2.74 -28.19 -0.50
N ARG A 362 2.00 -28.99 0.28
CA ARG A 362 2.59 -29.98 1.20
C ARG A 362 3.43 -31.01 0.46
N THR A 363 2.99 -31.47 -0.70
CA THR A 363 3.74 -32.44 -1.53
C THR A 363 5.07 -31.83 -2.01
N ARG A 364 5.01 -30.62 -2.59
CA ARG A 364 6.19 -29.89 -3.07
C ARG A 364 7.16 -29.58 -1.93
N ALA A 365 6.64 -29.07 -0.81
CA ALA A 365 7.42 -28.74 0.36
C ALA A 365 8.09 -29.96 0.99
N SER A 366 7.37 -31.09 1.10
CA SER A 366 7.94 -32.32 1.69
C SER A 366 9.11 -32.85 0.88
N LYS A 367 9.04 -32.72 -0.45
CA LYS A 367 10.15 -33.05 -1.35
C LYS A 367 11.37 -32.17 -1.10
N THR A 368 11.18 -30.86 -0.97
CA THR A 368 12.28 -29.90 -0.71
C THR A 368 12.85 -30.04 0.70
N LEU A 369 12.01 -30.32 1.69
CA LEU A 369 12.42 -30.47 3.10
C LEU A 369 13.03 -31.84 3.42
N GLY A 370 12.78 -32.86 2.60
CA GLY A 370 13.18 -34.25 2.87
C GLY A 370 12.43 -34.91 4.04
N GLN A 371 11.33 -34.33 4.50
CA GLN A 371 10.47 -34.81 5.60
C GLN A 371 9.03 -34.35 5.38
N ASP A 372 8.08 -34.86 6.17
CA ASP A 372 6.68 -34.41 6.10
C ASP A 372 6.56 -32.92 6.45
N ALA A 373 6.06 -32.12 5.51
CA ALA A 373 5.98 -30.66 5.66
C ALA A 373 5.03 -30.21 6.78
N THR A 374 3.97 -30.97 7.06
CA THR A 374 3.02 -30.62 8.14
C THR A 374 3.66 -30.84 9.51
N SER A 375 4.40 -31.93 9.68
CA SER A 375 5.14 -32.24 10.90
C SER A 375 6.27 -31.26 11.12
N TRP A 376 6.99 -30.86 10.07
CA TRP A 376 7.97 -29.78 10.12
C TRP A 376 7.34 -28.45 10.56
N ALA A 377 6.18 -28.08 10.01
CA ALA A 377 5.49 -26.86 10.38
C ALA A 377 5.02 -26.85 11.85
N ARG A 378 4.57 -28.00 12.37
CA ARG A 378 4.25 -28.16 13.79
C ARG A 378 5.47 -27.94 14.68
N ALA A 379 6.60 -28.58 14.36
CA ALA A 379 7.84 -28.37 15.10
C ALA A 379 8.32 -26.91 15.05
N MET A 380 8.12 -26.22 13.92
CA MET A 380 8.45 -24.80 13.76
C MET A 380 7.57 -23.84 14.57
N THR A 381 6.39 -24.29 15.00
CA THR A 381 5.40 -23.45 15.70
C THR A 381 5.23 -23.81 17.17
N ASP A 382 5.95 -24.83 17.63
CA ASP A 382 5.99 -25.30 19.02
C ASP A 382 7.28 -24.82 19.68
N ASN A 383 7.37 -23.51 19.94
CA ASN A 383 8.51 -22.90 20.63
C ASN A 383 8.09 -22.28 21.96
N ASP A 384 9.06 -22.13 22.86
CA ASP A 384 8.88 -21.33 24.06
C ASP A 384 8.55 -19.87 23.71
N LYS A 385 7.69 -19.26 24.52
CA LYS A 385 7.29 -17.87 24.32
C LYS A 385 8.43 -16.94 24.80
N PRO A 386 8.97 -16.07 23.92
CA PRO A 386 10.01 -15.15 24.32
C PRO A 386 9.46 -14.04 25.22
N LEU A 387 10.35 -13.40 25.98
CA LEU A 387 10.06 -12.12 26.62
C LEU A 387 9.89 -11.05 25.54
N LEU A 388 8.79 -10.30 25.63
CA LEU A 388 8.45 -9.24 24.69
C LEU A 388 8.64 -7.88 25.36
N LEU A 389 9.19 -6.94 24.61
CA LEU A 389 9.44 -5.58 25.07
C LEU A 389 8.12 -4.80 25.21
N ARG A 390 8.08 -3.92 26.19
CA ARG A 390 7.17 -2.78 26.26
C ARG A 390 7.93 -1.51 25.91
N ALA A 391 7.21 -0.43 25.64
CA ALA A 391 7.85 0.85 25.29
C ALA A 391 8.80 1.35 26.41
N ASP A 392 8.43 1.14 27.67
CA ASP A 392 9.19 1.50 28.87
C ASP A 392 10.44 0.63 29.11
N ASP A 393 10.59 -0.48 28.39
CA ASP A 393 11.82 -1.29 28.42
C ASP A 393 12.94 -0.73 27.52
N VAL A 394 12.64 0.23 26.63
CA VAL A 394 13.60 0.77 25.67
C VAL A 394 14.24 2.06 26.22
N PRO A 395 15.57 2.08 26.45
CA PRO A 395 16.26 3.27 26.95
C PRO A 395 16.20 4.47 25.98
N LEU A 396 16.10 5.69 26.53
CA LEU A 396 15.99 6.93 25.74
C LEU A 396 17.27 7.29 24.97
N ASP A 397 18.44 6.89 25.49
CA ASP A 397 19.72 6.99 24.79
C ASP A 397 19.73 6.12 23.53
N ALA A 398 19.24 4.87 23.61
CA ALA A 398 19.08 4.00 22.45
C ALA A 398 18.14 4.61 21.39
N ILE A 399 17.07 5.30 21.81
CA ILE A 399 16.18 6.05 20.91
C ILE A 399 16.93 7.19 20.20
N GLY A 400 17.76 7.94 20.93
CA GLY A 400 18.59 9.00 20.37
C GLY A 400 19.62 8.50 19.36
N GLU A 401 20.32 7.41 19.69
CA GLU A 401 21.30 6.76 18.81
C GLU A 401 20.64 6.25 17.51
N LEU A 402 19.48 5.60 17.63
CA LEU A 402 18.70 5.19 16.46
C LEU A 402 18.22 6.40 15.64
N GLY A 403 17.83 7.50 16.28
CA GLY A 403 17.45 8.73 15.60
C GLY A 403 18.56 9.27 14.70
N HIS A 404 19.80 9.28 15.20
CA HIS A 404 20.98 9.63 14.40
C HIS A 404 21.20 8.65 13.24
N SER A 405 21.20 7.34 13.52
CA SER A 405 21.41 6.31 12.48
C SER A 405 20.34 6.38 11.38
N VAL A 406 19.09 6.64 11.73
CA VAL A 406 17.99 6.83 10.78
C VAL A 406 18.28 8.00 9.82
N VAL A 407 18.76 9.14 10.32
CA VAL A 407 19.11 10.29 9.48
C VAL A 407 20.27 9.98 8.55
N GLU A 408 21.29 9.27 9.02
CA GLU A 408 22.41 8.83 8.19
C GLU A 408 21.93 7.96 7.02
N VAL A 409 21.18 6.89 7.29
CA VAL A 409 20.71 5.94 6.26
C VAL A 409 19.71 6.59 5.29
N VAL A 410 18.81 7.46 5.80
CA VAL A 410 17.88 8.19 4.93
C VAL A 410 18.63 9.21 4.06
N GLY A 411 19.61 9.89 4.63
CA GLY A 411 20.47 10.87 3.96
C GLY A 411 21.29 10.26 2.83
N GLU A 412 21.81 9.04 2.98
CA GLU A 412 22.52 8.35 1.90
C GLU A 412 21.65 8.14 0.65
N LYS A 413 20.34 7.92 0.85
CA LYS A 413 19.39 7.59 -0.21
C LYS A 413 18.68 8.82 -0.78
N ARG A 414 18.67 9.94 -0.07
CA ARG A 414 17.85 11.12 -0.40
C ARG A 414 18.51 12.42 0.07
N SER A 415 18.52 13.44 -0.78
CA SER A 415 18.91 14.81 -0.39
C SER A 415 17.90 15.49 0.53
N THR A 416 16.62 15.10 0.44
CA THR A 416 15.55 15.58 1.32
C THR A 416 14.59 14.47 1.71
N TRP A 417 14.00 14.60 2.90
CA TRP A 417 13.07 13.62 3.46
C TRP A 417 11.93 14.28 4.24
N ARG A 418 10.93 13.47 4.58
CA ARG A 418 9.81 13.83 5.46
C ARG A 418 9.65 12.77 6.55
N ARG A 419 8.77 13.04 7.53
CA ARG A 419 8.45 12.11 8.63
C ARG A 419 8.21 10.67 8.19
N TRP A 420 7.46 10.45 7.10
CA TRP A 420 7.20 9.09 6.60
C TRP A 420 8.45 8.34 6.11
N ASN A 421 9.49 9.04 5.68
CA ASN A 421 10.77 8.40 5.37
C ASN A 421 11.50 7.96 6.64
N LEU A 422 11.47 8.80 7.67
CA LEU A 422 12.07 8.53 8.98
C LEU A 422 11.34 7.37 9.68
N MET A 423 10.00 7.38 9.70
CA MET A 423 9.21 6.28 10.25
C MET A 423 9.45 4.95 9.52
N ALA A 424 9.56 4.97 8.19
CA ALA A 424 9.88 3.76 7.44
C ALA A 424 11.26 3.19 7.82
N GLU A 425 12.26 4.04 8.01
CA GLU A 425 13.59 3.59 8.41
C GLU A 425 13.65 3.18 9.90
N ALA A 426 12.98 3.92 10.79
CA ALA A 426 12.84 3.56 12.19
C ALA A 426 12.18 2.18 12.36
N SER A 427 11.12 1.88 11.59
CA SER A 427 10.52 0.54 11.55
C SER A 427 11.50 -0.53 11.09
N ARG A 428 12.39 -0.24 10.13
CA ARG A 428 13.41 -1.21 9.67
C ARG A 428 14.46 -1.47 10.74
N GLN A 429 14.98 -0.43 11.37
CA GLN A 429 16.04 -0.59 12.38
C GLN A 429 15.53 -1.26 13.66
N THR A 430 14.25 -1.03 14.00
CA THR A 430 13.57 -1.68 15.13
C THR A 430 12.88 -3.01 14.76
N MET A 431 13.05 -3.49 13.52
CA MET A 431 12.44 -4.75 13.06
C MET A 431 13.00 -5.98 13.78
N GLY A 432 14.21 -5.90 14.35
CA GLY A 432 14.76 -6.97 15.19
C GLY A 432 14.14 -7.07 16.59
N TRP A 433 13.48 -5.99 17.04
CA TRP A 433 12.87 -5.92 18.37
C TRP A 433 11.46 -6.49 18.35
N ARG A 434 11.05 -7.20 19.41
CA ARG A 434 9.73 -7.84 19.50
C ARG A 434 8.94 -7.22 20.63
N PHE A 435 7.80 -6.63 20.29
CA PHE A 435 6.97 -5.89 21.23
C PHE A 435 5.76 -6.68 21.68
N ALA A 436 5.31 -6.42 22.92
CA ALA A 436 4.14 -7.05 23.50
C ALA A 436 2.86 -6.64 22.74
N THR A 437 2.76 -5.36 22.38
CA THR A 437 1.61 -4.77 21.71
C THR A 437 2.02 -3.90 20.51
N MET A 438 1.05 -3.65 19.62
CA MET A 438 1.21 -2.65 18.55
C MET A 438 1.48 -1.26 19.13
N GLN A 439 0.84 -0.90 20.26
CA GLN A 439 1.01 0.41 20.88
C GLN A 439 2.45 0.63 21.32
N ASP A 440 3.10 -0.39 21.89
CA ASP A 440 4.53 -0.33 22.24
C ASP A 440 5.40 -0.10 21.00
N ARG A 441 5.18 -0.88 19.92
CA ARG A 441 5.92 -0.69 18.67
C ARG A 441 5.70 0.69 18.07
N GLU A 442 4.46 1.14 17.99
CA GLU A 442 4.09 2.45 17.44
C GLU A 442 4.77 3.58 18.21
N ALA A 443 4.74 3.51 19.55
CA ALA A 443 5.40 4.48 20.41
C ALA A 443 6.91 4.55 20.14
N ILE A 444 7.59 3.41 20.09
CA ILE A 444 9.03 3.37 19.83
C ILE A 444 9.39 3.86 18.43
N VAL A 445 8.67 3.43 17.39
CA VAL A 445 8.90 3.91 16.03
C VAL A 445 8.66 5.42 15.93
N ALA A 446 7.63 5.95 16.59
CA ALA A 446 7.36 7.37 16.64
C ALA A 446 8.47 8.14 17.38
N MET A 447 8.91 7.66 18.54
CA MET A 447 9.99 8.28 19.32
C MET A 447 11.33 8.31 18.56
N VAL A 448 11.68 7.23 17.85
CA VAL A 448 12.87 7.21 16.99
C VAL A 448 12.73 8.19 15.83
N ALA A 449 11.56 8.26 15.20
CA ALA A 449 11.30 9.23 14.13
C ALA A 449 11.35 10.68 14.65
N ASP A 450 10.86 10.96 15.85
CA ASP A 450 10.95 12.26 16.50
C ASP A 450 12.41 12.63 16.83
N ALA A 451 13.19 11.69 17.36
CA ALA A 451 14.62 11.88 17.57
C ALA A 451 15.37 12.16 16.26
N ALA A 452 15.02 11.45 15.19
CA ALA A 452 15.56 11.70 13.85
C ALA A 452 15.16 13.07 13.29
N GLU A 453 13.92 13.54 13.54
CA GLU A 453 13.49 14.89 13.17
C GLU A 453 14.27 15.98 13.94
N LEU A 454 14.55 15.76 15.23
CA LEU A 454 15.29 16.71 16.08
C LEU A 454 16.72 16.94 15.61
N VAL A 455 17.38 15.90 15.09
CA VAL A 455 18.76 15.98 14.56
C VAL A 455 18.80 16.29 13.06
N SER A 456 17.64 16.41 12.41
CA SER A 456 17.51 16.83 11.01
C SER A 456 17.46 18.35 10.88
N LEU A 457 17.97 18.88 9.76
CA LEU A 457 17.83 20.28 9.40
C LEU A 457 16.49 20.51 8.68
N ARG A 458 15.64 21.37 9.24
CA ARG A 458 14.33 21.69 8.69
C ARG A 458 14.42 22.71 7.55
N LEU A 459 14.00 22.33 6.34
CA LEU A 459 13.93 23.21 5.17
C LEU A 459 12.59 23.95 5.05
N THR A 460 11.51 23.32 5.51
CA THR A 460 10.19 23.96 5.48
C THR A 460 10.08 24.99 6.59
N PRO A 461 9.80 26.28 6.33
CA PRO A 461 9.72 27.30 7.37
C PRO A 461 8.76 26.94 8.51
N PRO A 462 9.00 27.39 9.77
CA PRO A 462 8.01 27.26 10.83
C PRO A 462 6.71 27.98 10.48
N GLU A 463 5.63 27.65 11.19
CA GLU A 463 4.40 28.43 11.06
C GLU A 463 4.62 29.79 11.73
N LEU A 464 4.62 30.86 10.95
CA LEU A 464 4.92 32.21 11.43
C LEU A 464 3.69 32.95 11.98
N ALA A 465 2.48 32.47 11.63
CA ALA A 465 1.21 33.06 12.05
C ALA A 465 0.37 32.02 12.77
N ALA A 466 -0.23 32.40 13.89
CA ALA A 466 -1.09 31.50 14.63
C ALA A 466 -2.43 31.33 13.90
N SER A 467 -2.77 30.09 13.52
CA SER A 467 -4.09 29.78 12.99
C SER A 467 -5.18 29.99 14.06
N PRO A 468 -6.40 30.46 13.72
CA PRO A 468 -7.52 30.50 14.68
C PRO A 468 -7.82 29.12 15.30
N ILE A 469 -8.34 29.07 16.54
CA ILE A 469 -8.58 27.80 17.27
C ILE A 469 -9.43 26.82 16.43
N VAL A 470 -10.44 27.31 15.72
CA VAL A 470 -11.30 26.50 14.83
C VAL A 470 -10.55 25.83 13.66
N PHE A 471 -9.36 26.33 13.32
CA PHE A 471 -8.48 25.82 12.26
C PHE A 471 -7.20 25.17 12.83
N ARG A 472 -7.19 24.84 14.12
CA ARG A 472 -6.14 24.03 14.73
C ARG A 472 -6.64 22.59 14.93
N ARG A 473 -5.72 21.65 14.77
CA ARG A 473 -5.90 20.25 15.14
C ARG A 473 -5.81 20.09 16.67
N PRO A 474 -6.16 18.91 17.23
CA PRO A 474 -6.02 18.64 18.66
C PRO A 474 -4.59 18.81 19.19
N ASP A 475 -3.57 18.56 18.35
CA ASP A 475 -2.15 18.77 18.67
C ASP A 475 -1.69 20.25 18.56
N GLY A 476 -2.61 21.17 18.25
CA GLY A 476 -2.34 22.60 18.09
C GLY A 476 -1.84 23.01 16.70
N THR A 477 -1.53 22.07 15.81
CA THR A 477 -1.05 22.37 14.46
C THR A 477 -2.14 22.89 13.54
N SER A 478 -1.77 23.71 12.55
CA SER A 478 -2.73 24.26 11.59
C SER A 478 -3.24 23.27 10.57
N VAL A 479 -4.56 23.26 10.34
CA VAL A 479 -5.19 22.49 9.26
C VAL A 479 -4.70 22.92 7.87
N PHE A 480 -4.13 24.12 7.71
CA PHE A 480 -3.61 24.62 6.42
C PHE A 480 -2.23 24.06 6.08
N ARG A 481 -1.55 23.43 7.05
CA ARG A 481 -0.35 22.64 6.80
C ARG A 481 -0.73 21.16 6.78
N PRO A 482 -0.49 20.42 5.69
CA PRO A 482 -0.75 18.99 5.68
C PRO A 482 0.06 18.25 6.75
N LYS A 483 -0.50 17.22 7.38
CA LYS A 483 0.21 16.37 8.34
C LYS A 483 1.50 15.81 7.70
N SER A 484 2.58 15.73 8.48
CA SER A 484 3.85 15.12 8.05
C SER A 484 4.43 15.72 6.77
N SER A 485 4.15 17.00 6.48
CA SER A 485 4.58 17.67 5.23
C SER A 485 5.92 18.40 5.35
N THR A 486 6.46 18.55 6.55
CA THR A 486 7.76 19.17 6.81
C THR A 486 8.84 18.43 6.03
N VAL A 487 9.58 19.19 5.22
CA VAL A 487 10.75 18.74 4.48
C VAL A 487 12.00 19.03 5.29
N PHE A 488 12.85 18.02 5.38
CA PHE A 488 14.11 18.02 6.11
C PHE A 488 15.27 17.64 5.19
N THR A 489 16.48 17.99 5.61
CA THR A 489 17.78 17.57 5.07
C THR A 489 18.77 17.42 6.24
N SER A 490 20.07 17.26 5.98
CA SER A 490 21.13 17.28 6.99
C SER A 490 22.21 18.30 6.64
N GLU A 491 22.96 18.74 7.66
CA GLU A 491 24.16 19.58 7.44
C GLU A 491 25.19 18.86 6.56
N SER A 492 25.32 17.54 6.71
CA SER A 492 26.23 16.73 5.88
C SER A 492 25.86 16.76 4.39
N GLN A 493 24.57 16.80 4.07
CA GLN A 493 24.08 16.93 2.70
C GLN A 493 24.36 18.33 2.15
N LEU A 494 24.03 19.39 2.88
CA LEU A 494 24.32 20.76 2.45
C LEU A 494 25.82 20.99 2.24
N ALA A 495 26.65 20.51 3.17
CA ALA A 495 28.10 20.59 3.03
C ALA A 495 28.62 19.79 1.82
N ALA A 496 27.96 18.70 1.44
CA ALA A 496 28.29 17.96 0.22
C ALA A 496 27.90 18.74 -1.04
N GLU A 497 26.74 19.39 -1.05
CA GLU A 497 26.29 20.26 -2.14
C GLU A 497 27.23 21.48 -2.31
N ASP A 498 27.62 22.13 -1.22
CA ASP A 498 28.57 23.25 -1.23
C ASP A 498 29.92 22.84 -1.85
N ARG A 499 30.46 21.68 -1.45
CA ARG A 499 31.71 21.16 -2.05
C ARG A 499 31.58 20.88 -3.55
N LEU A 500 30.39 20.45 -4.02
CA LEU A 500 30.14 20.23 -5.44
C LEU A 500 30.06 21.55 -6.20
N LEU A 501 29.39 22.57 -5.64
CA LEU A 501 29.29 23.90 -6.22
C LEU A 501 30.67 24.59 -6.30
N GLU A 502 31.47 24.52 -5.24
CA GLU A 502 32.85 25.05 -5.23
C GLU A 502 33.71 24.38 -6.31
N ARG A 503 33.61 23.05 -6.47
CA ARG A 503 34.36 22.34 -7.52
C ARG A 503 33.88 22.69 -8.92
N ALA A 504 32.58 22.87 -9.11
CA ALA A 504 32.01 23.27 -10.39
C ALA A 504 32.41 24.70 -10.79
N ALA A 505 32.55 25.61 -9.82
CA ALA A 505 32.99 26.99 -10.06
C ALA A 505 34.49 27.09 -10.40
N ASN A 506 35.28 26.07 -10.06
CA ASN A 506 36.72 25.98 -10.32
C ASN A 506 37.07 25.20 -11.60
N LEU A 507 36.06 24.74 -12.36
CA LEU A 507 36.19 24.11 -13.70
C LEU A 507 35.84 25.14 -14.78
#